data_AF-A0A7K4K1L4-F1
#
_entry.id   AF-A0A7K4K1L4-F1
#
_cell.length_a   1.000
_cell.length_b   1.000
_cell.length_c   1.000
_cell.angle_alpha   90.00
_cell.angle_beta   90.00
_cell.angle_gamma   90.00
#
_symmetry.space_group_name_H-M   'P 1'
#
loop_
_entity.id
_entity.type
_entity.pdbx_description
1 polymer ?
#
loop_
_entity_poly.entity_id
_entity_poly.type
_entity_poly.pdbx_seq_one_letter_code
_entity_poly.pdbx_strand_id
1 'polypeptide(L)'
;HSPPGGKSGAKPSETSEVPQRKEFCHWPCSCPLVPTCAPGISLVKDGCGCCKICARQSGETCNEAAVCDPHKGLYCDYSEDKPRYETGVCAYLVAVGCELNGVYYLNGQTFQPNPLYKCLCVSGAIGCTPAFIPKLAASPCTRVKGRKRPGQSTCGPGQHKQLQSTSYRLMSAYRNLPLVLKKKCLVQATPWTPCSRTCGIGISIRVTNENSKCEMRKEKRLCYIQPCQTNILKTIKIPKGKTCQPTFQLPTAEKLIFSGCSTTQSYKLTFCGVCLDKRCCIPSKSKMITVHFECPNEGSFTWKMMWVTSCVCQRICSDPRDIFSELKIL
;
A
#
# COMPACT_ATOMS: atom_id res chain seq x y z
N HIS A 1 -14.85 77.47 19.41
CA HIS A 1 -13.88 77.14 20.48
C HIS A 1 -13.62 75.65 20.49
N SER A 2 -12.35 75.28 20.58
CA SER A 2 -11.72 73.94 20.58
C SER A 2 -12.30 72.92 21.59
N PRO A 3 -11.94 71.61 21.46
CA PRO A 3 -12.83 70.45 21.61
C PRO A 3 -12.61 69.66 22.94
N PRO A 4 -13.11 68.41 23.12
CA PRO A 4 -13.44 67.81 24.42
C PRO A 4 -12.30 67.04 25.10
N GLY A 5 -12.35 66.95 26.44
CA GLY A 5 -11.49 66.08 27.25
C GLY A 5 -12.18 64.77 27.60
N GLY A 6 -11.98 63.74 26.77
CA GLY A 6 -12.41 62.38 27.04
C GLY A 6 -11.51 61.69 28.06
N LYS A 7 -12.11 61.10 29.09
CA LYS A 7 -11.45 60.24 30.08
C LYS A 7 -10.91 58.98 29.39
N SER A 8 -9.60 58.82 29.34
CA SER A 8 -8.94 57.55 29.01
C SER A 8 -9.03 56.62 30.22
N GLY A 9 -9.92 55.63 30.12
CA GLY A 9 -9.93 54.49 31.02
C GLY A 9 -8.62 53.71 30.89
N ALA A 10 -8.00 53.44 32.04
CA ALA A 10 -6.85 52.56 32.16
C ALA A 10 -7.22 51.17 31.60
N LYS A 11 -6.52 50.76 30.53
CA LYS A 11 -6.55 49.40 30.01
C LYS A 11 -5.51 48.61 30.81
N PRO A 12 -5.86 47.46 31.44
CA PRO A 12 -4.86 46.61 32.06
C PRO A 12 -3.91 46.13 30.98
N SER A 13 -2.61 46.33 31.19
CA SER A 13 -1.58 45.67 30.41
C SER A 13 -1.67 44.17 30.68
N GLU A 14 -2.29 43.42 29.77
CA GLU A 14 -2.02 42.00 29.62
C GLU A 14 -0.55 41.86 29.25
N THR A 15 0.31 41.71 30.26
CA THR A 15 1.58 41.03 30.11
C THR A 15 1.27 39.63 29.63
N SER A 16 1.31 39.43 28.32
CA SER A 16 1.42 38.12 27.71
C SER A 16 2.75 37.51 28.18
N GLU A 17 2.74 36.88 29.35
CA GLU A 17 3.79 35.97 29.77
C GLU A 17 3.78 34.80 28.78
N VAL A 18 4.66 34.88 27.78
CA VAL A 18 5.00 33.76 26.92
C VAL A 18 5.46 32.63 27.84
N PRO A 19 4.79 31.46 27.90
CA PRO A 19 5.26 30.37 28.74
C PRO A 19 6.67 30.00 28.31
N GLN A 20 7.64 30.15 29.21
CA GLN A 20 9.01 29.72 28.93
C GLN A 20 9.01 28.20 28.76
N ARG A 21 9.18 27.74 27.51
CA ARG A 21 9.30 26.33 27.19
C ARG A 21 10.50 25.76 27.92
N LYS A 22 10.29 24.72 28.72
CA LYS A 22 11.39 24.04 29.42
C LYS A 22 12.19 23.21 28.42
N GLU A 23 13.41 23.67 28.10
CA GLU A 23 14.34 22.91 27.28
C GLU A 23 14.96 21.77 28.10
N PHE A 24 14.83 20.54 27.62
CA PHE A 24 15.41 19.35 28.26
C PHE A 24 16.73 18.91 27.63
N CYS A 25 16.97 19.30 26.37
CA CYS A 25 18.15 18.93 25.62
C CYS A 25 19.14 20.09 25.59
N HIS A 26 20.37 19.85 26.05
CA HIS A 26 21.46 20.81 26.03
C HIS A 26 22.69 20.21 25.33
N TRP A 27 23.41 21.05 24.58
CA TRP A 27 24.66 20.69 23.90
C TRP A 27 25.78 21.62 24.36
N PRO A 28 26.97 21.10 24.74
CA PRO A 28 27.38 19.68 24.75
C PRO A 28 26.65 18.86 25.83
N CYS A 29 26.33 17.60 25.53
CA CYS A 29 25.64 16.76 26.51
C CYS A 29 26.56 16.38 27.67
N SER A 30 26.01 16.43 28.88
CA SER A 30 26.64 15.88 30.09
C SER A 30 25.90 14.60 30.51
N CYS A 31 26.40 13.44 30.09
CA CYS A 31 25.73 12.17 30.35
C CYS A 31 26.13 11.54 31.69
N PRO A 32 25.17 11.04 32.49
CA PRO A 32 25.48 10.21 33.64
C PRO A 32 26.03 8.85 33.21
N LEU A 33 26.53 8.08 34.18
CA LEU A 33 26.94 6.68 33.96
C LEU A 33 25.77 5.87 33.38
N VAL A 34 26.08 4.97 32.45
CA VAL A 34 25.08 4.14 31.76
C VAL A 34 24.32 3.31 32.80
N PRO A 35 22.99 3.46 32.92
CA PRO A 35 22.21 2.75 33.93
C PRO A 35 22.04 1.28 33.57
N THR A 36 21.85 0.44 34.59
CA THR A 36 21.39 -0.94 34.43
C THR A 36 19.88 -0.98 34.58
N CYS A 37 19.16 -1.31 33.50
CA CYS A 37 17.69 -1.31 33.50
C CYS A 37 17.12 -2.59 34.08
N ALA A 38 15.93 -2.50 34.67
CA ALA A 38 15.22 -3.66 35.18
C ALA A 38 14.92 -4.68 34.05
N PRO A 39 14.77 -5.98 34.38
CA PRO A 39 14.45 -7.00 33.38
C PRO A 39 13.21 -6.64 32.57
N GLY A 40 13.33 -6.69 31.24
CA GLY A 40 12.25 -6.35 30.32
C GLY A 40 12.08 -4.86 30.04
N ILE A 41 12.94 -3.97 30.54
CA ILE A 41 13.00 -2.55 30.14
C ILE A 41 14.17 -2.34 29.16
N SER A 42 13.91 -1.71 28.03
CA SER A 42 14.95 -1.46 27.03
C SER A 42 15.91 -0.35 27.46
N LEU A 43 17.22 -0.57 27.27
CA LEU A 43 18.24 0.47 27.34
C LEU A 43 18.31 1.18 25.98
N VAL A 44 17.94 2.46 25.93
CA VAL A 44 17.82 3.26 24.70
C VAL A 44 18.58 4.57 24.82
N LYS A 45 18.70 5.33 23.72
CA LYS A 45 19.18 6.70 23.78
C LYS A 45 18.05 7.64 24.22
N ASP A 46 18.39 8.70 24.95
CA ASP A 46 17.48 9.80 25.24
C ASP A 46 16.95 10.47 23.96
N GLY A 47 15.90 11.28 24.11
CA GLY A 47 15.29 11.98 22.96
C GLY A 47 16.19 13.06 22.37
N CYS A 48 17.26 13.44 23.07
CA CYS A 48 18.32 14.31 22.59
C CYS A 48 19.36 13.58 21.72
N GLY A 49 19.33 12.24 21.67
CA GLY A 49 20.20 11.39 20.85
C GLY A 49 21.59 11.09 21.44
N CYS A 50 21.80 11.41 22.71
CA CYS A 50 23.11 11.51 23.34
C CYS A 50 23.35 10.46 24.42
N CYS A 51 22.58 10.49 25.51
CA CYS A 51 22.82 9.66 26.70
C CYS A 51 22.03 8.36 26.65
N LYS A 52 22.57 7.27 27.21
CA LYS A 52 21.83 6.02 27.37
C LYS A 52 20.96 6.08 28.62
N ILE A 53 19.67 5.81 28.47
CA ILE A 53 18.67 5.82 29.53
C ILE A 53 17.82 4.55 29.48
N CYS A 54 17.15 4.24 30.60
CA CYS A 54 16.12 3.21 30.60
C CYS A 54 14.83 3.78 30.01
N ALA A 55 14.27 3.07 29.04
CA ALA A 55 13.09 3.53 28.32
C ALA A 55 11.85 3.50 29.22
N ARG A 56 11.01 4.52 29.09
CA ARG A 56 9.76 4.65 29.84
C ARG A 56 8.73 3.61 29.39
N GLN A 57 8.03 3.03 30.35
CA GLN A 57 7.05 1.96 30.14
C GLN A 57 5.63 2.50 30.02
N SER A 58 4.67 1.66 29.64
CA SER A 58 3.27 2.07 29.43
C SER A 58 2.69 2.74 30.68
N GLY A 59 2.10 3.93 30.52
CA GLY A 59 1.53 4.71 31.60
C GLY A 59 2.53 5.61 32.34
N GLU A 60 3.83 5.51 32.04
CA GLU A 60 4.84 6.41 32.62
C GLU A 60 4.88 7.75 31.89
N THR A 61 5.24 8.81 32.63
CA THR A 61 5.44 10.14 32.06
C THR A 61 6.71 10.20 31.20
N CYS A 62 6.59 10.82 30.04
CA CYS A 62 7.65 11.02 29.07
C CYS A 62 7.72 12.48 28.64
N ASN A 63 8.85 12.89 28.07
CA ASN A 63 9.08 14.25 27.58
C ASN A 63 10.15 14.24 26.47
N GLU A 64 10.64 15.42 26.09
CA GLU A 64 11.63 15.57 25.01
C GLU A 64 12.93 14.78 25.25
N ALA A 65 13.37 14.58 26.50
CA ALA A 65 14.57 13.79 26.81
C ALA A 65 14.24 12.35 27.24
N ALA A 66 13.16 12.15 28.00
CA ALA A 66 12.73 10.86 28.53
C ALA A 66 11.81 10.14 27.55
N VAL A 67 12.36 9.19 26.77
CA VAL A 67 11.64 8.47 25.72
C VAL A 67 10.98 7.18 26.21
N CYS A 68 9.86 6.83 25.59
CA CYS A 68 9.15 5.56 25.79
C CYS A 68 9.87 4.39 25.11
N ASP A 69 9.59 3.15 25.56
CA ASP A 69 10.20 1.92 25.05
C ASP A 69 9.77 1.60 23.60
N PRO A 70 10.66 1.83 22.60
CA PRO A 70 10.32 1.61 21.21
C PRO A 70 10.26 0.11 20.88
N HIS A 71 10.98 -0.74 21.62
CA HIS A 71 10.95 -2.18 21.40
C HIS A 71 9.62 -2.80 21.86
N LYS A 72 8.86 -2.09 22.69
CA LYS A 72 7.48 -2.44 23.07
C LYS A 72 6.42 -1.69 22.27
N GLY A 73 6.83 -0.90 21.27
CA GLY A 73 5.92 -0.11 20.44
C GLY A 73 5.21 1.02 21.21
N LEU A 74 5.85 1.56 22.26
CA LEU A 74 5.32 2.69 23.00
C LEU A 74 5.72 4.00 22.33
N TYR A 75 4.81 4.99 22.32
CA TYR A 75 5.08 6.37 21.92
C TYR A 75 4.68 7.31 23.07
N CYS A 76 5.26 8.51 23.08
CA CYS A 76 4.89 9.53 24.05
C CYS A 76 3.67 10.31 23.55
N ASP A 77 2.54 10.16 24.23
CA ASP A 77 1.30 10.87 23.90
C ASP A 77 1.19 12.17 24.70
N TYR A 78 1.28 13.31 24.02
CA TYR A 78 1.18 14.65 24.59
C TYR A 78 -0.25 15.23 24.52
N SER A 79 -1.24 14.45 24.11
CA SER A 79 -2.59 14.95 23.82
C SER A 79 -3.30 15.58 25.03
N GLU A 80 -2.96 15.12 26.23
CA GLU A 80 -3.51 15.60 27.50
C GLU A 80 -2.83 16.90 27.99
N ASP A 81 -1.61 17.22 27.52
CA ASP A 81 -0.85 18.40 27.96
C ASP A 81 -1.04 19.60 27.01
N LYS A 82 -2.19 19.69 26.36
CA LYS A 82 -2.53 20.82 25.49
C LYS A 82 -2.79 22.07 26.34
N PRO A 83 -2.20 23.24 26.00
CA PRO A 83 -1.45 23.56 24.79
C PRO A 83 0.08 23.53 24.93
N ARG A 84 0.63 23.06 26.05
CA ARG A 84 2.06 23.16 26.39
C ARG A 84 2.91 22.10 25.67
N TYR A 85 2.41 20.87 25.55
CA TYR A 85 3.10 19.73 24.92
C TYR A 85 4.52 19.47 25.50
N GLU A 86 4.71 19.73 26.79
CA GLU A 86 5.98 19.55 27.48
C GLU A 86 6.10 18.16 28.11
N THR A 87 4.96 17.59 28.54
CA THR A 87 4.90 16.27 29.18
C THR A 87 3.83 15.41 28.52
N GLY A 88 4.18 14.15 28.24
CA GLY A 88 3.25 13.16 27.73
C GLY A 88 3.21 11.92 28.60
N VAL A 89 2.39 10.96 28.21
CA VAL A 89 2.31 9.64 28.82
C VAL A 89 2.64 8.58 27.78
N CYS A 90 3.45 7.59 28.15
CA CYS A 90 3.78 6.49 27.26
C CYS A 90 2.56 5.62 27.00
N ALA A 91 2.02 5.73 25.80
CA ALA A 91 0.93 4.91 25.32
C ALA A 91 1.46 3.88 24.31
N TYR A 92 0.81 2.73 24.22
CA TYR A 92 1.01 1.89 23.05
C TYR A 92 0.65 2.69 21.82
N LEU A 93 1.45 2.59 20.76
CA LEU A 93 0.99 2.97 19.44
C LEU A 93 -0.34 2.24 19.25
N VAL A 94 -1.44 2.97 19.36
CA VAL A 94 -2.73 2.52 18.85
C VAL A 94 -2.44 2.41 17.39
N ALA A 95 -2.02 1.21 16.98
CA ALA A 95 -1.36 1.09 15.71
C ALA A 95 -2.34 1.61 14.67
N VAL A 96 -1.81 2.31 13.67
CA VAL A 96 -2.63 3.07 12.72
C VAL A 96 -3.87 2.24 12.36
N GLY A 97 -5.06 2.75 12.68
CA GLY A 97 -6.28 2.04 12.32
C GLY A 97 -6.33 1.89 10.80
N CYS A 98 -6.96 0.83 10.33
CA CYS A 98 -7.07 0.57 8.90
C CYS A 98 -8.32 1.27 8.40
N GLU A 99 -8.19 2.06 7.34
CA GLU A 99 -9.36 2.58 6.63
C GLU A 99 -9.69 1.62 5.48
N LEU A 100 -10.92 1.11 5.44
CA LEU A 100 -11.43 0.33 4.32
C LEU A 100 -12.83 0.82 3.94
N ASN A 101 -12.98 1.28 2.70
CA ASN A 101 -14.23 1.83 2.14
C ASN A 101 -14.82 3.00 2.96
N GLY A 102 -13.96 3.86 3.51
CA GLY A 102 -14.37 4.99 4.35
C GLY A 102 -14.80 4.61 5.77
N VAL A 103 -14.71 3.32 6.12
CA VAL A 103 -14.93 2.84 7.49
C VAL A 103 -13.57 2.68 8.16
N TYR A 104 -13.43 3.27 9.34
CA TYR A 104 -12.21 3.19 10.13
C TYR A 104 -12.28 2.00 11.08
N TYR A 105 -11.28 1.12 10.99
CA TYR A 105 -11.13 -0.06 11.83
C TYR A 105 -9.96 0.14 12.78
N LEU A 106 -10.20 -0.07 14.08
CA LEU A 106 -9.15 -0.02 15.09
C LEU A 106 -8.13 -1.15 14.87
N ASN A 107 -6.90 -0.92 15.28
CA ASN A 107 -5.89 -1.98 15.28
C ASN A 107 -6.31 -3.16 16.17
N GLY A 108 -6.20 -4.37 15.64
CA GLY A 108 -6.74 -5.60 16.23
C GLY A 108 -8.21 -5.86 15.92
N GLN A 109 -8.93 -4.92 15.28
CA GLN A 109 -10.33 -5.11 14.94
C GLN A 109 -10.48 -6.10 13.81
N THR A 110 -11.31 -7.12 14.05
CA THR A 110 -11.70 -8.10 13.06
C THR A 110 -13.04 -7.71 12.44
N PHE A 111 -13.14 -7.72 11.13
CA PHE A 111 -14.34 -7.37 10.38
C PHE A 111 -14.56 -8.31 9.20
N GLN A 112 -15.80 -8.43 8.75
CA GLN A 112 -16.18 -9.34 7.68
C GLN A 112 -16.75 -8.52 6.52
N PRO A 113 -15.90 -8.04 5.59
CA PRO A 113 -16.37 -7.21 4.48
C PRO A 113 -17.22 -8.02 3.49
N ASN A 114 -17.11 -9.35 3.50
CA ASN A 114 -17.96 -10.24 2.73
C ASN A 114 -18.13 -11.60 3.45
N PRO A 115 -19.15 -12.40 3.10
CA PRO A 115 -19.40 -13.69 3.75
C PRO A 115 -18.27 -14.72 3.60
N LEU A 116 -17.36 -14.52 2.64
CA LEU A 116 -16.32 -15.49 2.28
C LEU A 116 -15.00 -15.26 3.01
N TYR A 117 -14.77 -14.07 3.57
CA TYR A 117 -13.50 -13.65 4.13
C TYR A 117 -13.66 -12.88 5.44
N LYS A 118 -12.85 -13.24 6.42
CA LYS A 118 -12.71 -12.55 7.70
C LYS A 118 -11.40 -11.79 7.71
N CYS A 119 -11.44 -10.49 7.93
CA CYS A 119 -10.28 -9.60 7.86
C CYS A 119 -9.91 -9.05 9.23
N LEU A 120 -8.62 -8.86 9.46
CA LEU A 120 -8.04 -8.31 10.69
C LEU A 120 -7.20 -7.08 10.32
N CYS A 121 -7.46 -5.95 10.99
CA CYS A 121 -6.59 -4.79 10.92
C CYS A 121 -5.42 -4.98 11.89
N VAL A 122 -4.18 -4.89 11.39
CA VAL A 122 -2.97 -4.86 12.21
C VAL A 122 -2.07 -3.72 11.72
N SER A 123 -1.89 -2.69 12.54
CA SER A 123 -0.92 -1.61 12.31
C SER A 123 -0.98 -0.96 10.92
N GLY A 124 -2.19 -0.61 10.48
CA GLY A 124 -2.46 0.03 9.19
C GLY A 124 -2.50 -0.94 8.00
N ALA A 125 -2.28 -2.23 8.24
CA ALA A 125 -2.38 -3.28 7.24
C ALA A 125 -3.58 -4.18 7.49
N ILE A 126 -4.32 -4.53 6.44
CA ILE A 126 -5.47 -5.43 6.50
C ILE A 126 -5.05 -6.81 6.02
N GLY A 127 -5.18 -7.82 6.87
CA GLY A 127 -4.98 -9.22 6.53
C GLY A 127 -6.30 -9.99 6.53
N CYS A 128 -6.65 -10.65 5.43
CA CYS A 128 -7.91 -11.41 5.31
C CYS A 128 -7.66 -12.92 5.19
N THR A 129 -8.44 -13.71 5.91
CA THR A 129 -8.48 -15.17 5.83
C THR A 129 -9.82 -15.65 5.27
N PRO A 130 -9.85 -16.73 4.47
CA PRO A 130 -11.10 -17.31 4.01
C PRO A 130 -11.89 -17.86 5.20
N ALA A 131 -13.18 -17.50 5.28
CA ALA A 131 -14.09 -17.93 6.35
C ALA A 131 -14.68 -19.34 6.11
N PHE A 132 -14.40 -19.96 4.96
CA PHE A 132 -14.80 -21.35 4.69
C PHE A 132 -13.70 -22.33 5.08
N ILE A 133 -14.08 -23.33 5.86
CA ILE A 133 -13.29 -24.53 6.08
C ILE A 133 -13.57 -25.47 4.91
N PRO A 134 -12.60 -25.78 4.03
CA PRO A 134 -12.81 -26.80 3.00
C PRO A 134 -12.98 -28.15 3.69
N LYS A 135 -14.11 -28.83 3.48
CA LYS A 135 -14.21 -30.26 3.82
C LYS A 135 -13.19 -31.00 2.97
N LEU A 136 -12.18 -31.62 3.59
CA LEU A 136 -11.28 -32.53 2.89
C LEU A 136 -12.11 -33.65 2.27
N ALA A 137 -12.07 -33.77 0.95
CA ALA A 137 -12.58 -34.95 0.26
C ALA A 137 -11.72 -36.15 0.71
N ALA A 138 -12.37 -37.15 1.31
CA ALA A 138 -11.72 -38.41 1.65
C ALA A 138 -11.11 -39.03 0.38
N SER A 139 -9.85 -39.47 0.45
CA SER A 139 -9.23 -40.15 -0.69
C SER A 139 -9.90 -41.51 -0.94
N PRO A 140 -10.16 -41.91 -2.19
CA PRO A 140 -10.69 -43.23 -2.47
C PRO A 140 -9.52 -44.23 -2.49
N CYS A 141 -9.05 -44.63 -1.31
CA CYS A 141 -8.26 -45.85 -1.17
C CYS A 141 -9.23 -47.00 -0.85
N THR A 142 -9.70 -47.71 -1.87
CA THR A 142 -10.43 -48.96 -1.68
C THR A 142 -9.48 -50.01 -1.11
N ARG A 143 -9.62 -50.27 0.19
CA ARG A 143 -8.94 -51.37 0.88
C ARG A 143 -9.60 -52.68 0.45
N VAL A 144 -9.01 -53.39 -0.52
CA VAL A 144 -9.43 -54.76 -0.83
C VAL A 144 -8.97 -55.66 0.33
N LYS A 145 -9.91 -56.17 1.12
CA LYS A 145 -9.66 -57.23 2.09
C LYS A 145 -9.51 -58.56 1.34
N GLY A 146 -8.31 -59.15 1.34
CA GLY A 146 -8.13 -60.48 0.75
C GLY A 146 -6.71 -61.07 0.84
N ARG A 147 -6.44 -61.75 1.97
CA ARG A 147 -5.66 -63.01 2.12
C ARG A 147 -4.21 -63.13 1.55
N LYS A 148 -3.24 -63.08 2.49
CA LYS A 148 -1.93 -63.78 2.58
C LYS A 148 -1.07 -64.03 1.32
N ARG A 149 -0.04 -63.19 1.10
CA ARG A 149 1.42 -63.50 0.97
C ARG A 149 2.24 -62.21 0.78
N PRO A 150 3.54 -62.15 1.15
CA PRO A 150 4.30 -60.91 1.18
C PRO A 150 4.88 -60.60 -0.21
N GLY A 151 4.56 -59.43 -0.76
CA GLY A 151 5.13 -58.98 -2.02
C GLY A 151 4.37 -57.80 -2.61
N GLN A 152 5.07 -56.66 -2.71
CA GLN A 152 4.81 -55.54 -3.62
C GLN A 152 3.41 -54.91 -3.60
N SER A 153 3.25 -53.79 -2.90
CA SER A 153 2.26 -52.78 -3.31
C SER A 153 2.77 -52.11 -4.60
N THR A 154 2.29 -52.57 -5.75
CA THR A 154 2.53 -51.92 -7.04
C THR A 154 1.76 -50.61 -7.12
N CYS A 155 2.35 -49.53 -6.62
CA CYS A 155 2.06 -48.20 -7.13
C CYS A 155 2.77 -48.07 -8.48
N GLY A 156 2.07 -48.41 -9.57
CA GLY A 156 2.59 -48.19 -10.92
C GLY A 156 2.75 -46.69 -11.19
N PRO A 157 3.82 -46.25 -11.86
CA PRO A 157 3.95 -44.88 -12.38
C PRO A 157 3.10 -44.77 -13.66
N GLY A 158 1.78 -44.86 -13.49
CA GLY A 158 0.81 -44.74 -14.58
C GLY A 158 0.22 -43.34 -14.59
N GLN A 159 0.68 -42.53 -15.53
CA GLN A 159 0.06 -41.29 -16.04
C GLN A 159 -0.93 -40.62 -15.08
N HIS A 160 -0.44 -39.58 -14.39
CA HIS A 160 -1.27 -38.49 -13.87
C HIS A 160 -1.97 -37.77 -15.05
N LYS A 161 -2.91 -38.45 -15.73
CA LYS A 161 -3.99 -37.77 -16.42
C LYS A 161 -4.81 -37.14 -15.31
N GLN A 162 -4.57 -35.86 -15.16
CA GLN A 162 -5.32 -34.91 -14.36
C GLN A 162 -6.81 -35.12 -14.62
N LEU A 163 -7.42 -36.03 -13.86
CA LEU A 163 -8.86 -36.14 -13.76
C LEU A 163 -9.28 -34.89 -12.99
N GLN A 164 -9.46 -33.80 -13.74
CA GLN A 164 -10.10 -32.59 -13.25
C GLN A 164 -11.54 -32.97 -12.92
N SER A 165 -11.75 -33.41 -11.69
CA SER A 165 -13.06 -33.52 -11.06
C SER A 165 -13.76 -32.17 -11.22
N THR A 166 -14.86 -32.20 -11.97
CA THR A 166 -15.73 -31.09 -12.37
C THR A 166 -16.62 -30.60 -11.23
N SER A 167 -16.04 -30.23 -10.09
CA SER A 167 -16.79 -29.45 -9.10
C SER A 167 -15.89 -28.44 -8.41
N TYR A 168 -16.42 -27.22 -8.31
CA TYR A 168 -15.86 -25.97 -7.79
C TYR A 168 -14.63 -25.38 -8.51
N ARG A 169 -14.89 -24.43 -9.41
CA ARG A 169 -13.87 -23.51 -9.94
C ARG A 169 -13.36 -22.63 -8.80
N LEU A 170 -12.18 -22.93 -8.28
CA LEU A 170 -11.46 -22.02 -7.39
C LEU A 170 -11.16 -20.70 -8.15
N MET A 171 -11.51 -19.59 -7.52
CA MET A 171 -11.41 -18.22 -8.04
C MET A 171 -10.04 -17.84 -8.63
N SER A 172 -10.06 -17.00 -9.68
CA SER A 172 -8.90 -16.64 -10.50
C SER A 172 -7.75 -15.92 -9.77
N ALA A 173 -7.97 -15.42 -8.55
CA ALA A 173 -6.92 -14.83 -7.71
C ALA A 173 -5.88 -15.87 -7.22
N TYR A 174 -6.26 -17.15 -7.23
CA TYR A 174 -5.40 -18.30 -6.96
C TYR A 174 -5.31 -19.26 -8.16
N ARG A 175 -5.47 -18.77 -9.40
CA ARG A 175 -4.83 -19.47 -10.50
C ARG A 175 -3.34 -19.30 -10.29
N ASN A 176 -2.70 -20.33 -9.74
CA ASN A 176 -1.25 -20.46 -9.74
C ASN A 176 -0.79 -20.11 -11.16
N LEU A 177 -0.24 -18.91 -11.34
CA LEU A 177 0.55 -18.58 -12.51
C LEU A 177 1.60 -19.69 -12.61
N PRO A 178 1.98 -20.17 -13.81
CA PRO A 178 2.93 -21.27 -13.94
C PRO A 178 4.11 -21.01 -13.02
N LEU A 179 4.30 -21.89 -12.03
CA LEU A 179 5.36 -21.77 -11.05
C LEU A 179 6.67 -22.02 -11.81
N VAL A 180 7.23 -20.97 -12.40
CA VAL A 180 8.49 -21.05 -13.12
C VAL A 180 9.59 -21.05 -12.07
N LEU A 181 10.09 -22.25 -11.75
CA LEU A 181 11.25 -22.41 -10.90
C LEU A 181 12.47 -21.78 -11.60
N LYS A 182 12.84 -20.58 -11.18
CA LYS A 182 13.99 -19.85 -11.70
C LYS A 182 14.95 -19.63 -10.54
N LYS A 183 16.16 -20.19 -10.63
CA LYS A 183 17.27 -20.00 -9.67
C LYS A 183 16.87 -20.24 -8.19
N LYS A 184 16.54 -21.49 -7.83
CA LYS A 184 16.27 -21.95 -6.44
C LYS A 184 15.11 -21.24 -5.70
N CYS A 185 14.33 -20.42 -6.40
CA CYS A 185 13.27 -19.61 -5.86
C CYS A 185 11.92 -20.02 -6.44
N LEU A 186 10.91 -20.23 -5.59
CA LEU A 186 9.54 -20.35 -6.06
C LEU A 186 8.99 -18.94 -6.33
N VAL A 187 9.06 -18.50 -7.58
CA VAL A 187 8.62 -17.14 -7.93
C VAL A 187 7.10 -17.03 -7.83
N GLN A 188 6.64 -16.12 -6.97
CA GLN A 188 5.26 -15.74 -6.73
C GLN A 188 5.13 -14.24 -7.02
N ALA A 189 4.29 -13.92 -8.00
CA ALA A 189 3.98 -12.54 -8.35
C ALA A 189 2.46 -12.37 -8.48
N THR A 190 1.93 -11.37 -7.79
CA THR A 190 0.53 -10.94 -7.93
C THR A 190 0.30 -10.26 -9.29
N PRO A 191 -0.93 -10.12 -9.78
CA PRO A 191 -1.24 -9.18 -10.86
C PRO A 191 -0.89 -7.73 -10.46
N TRP A 192 -0.75 -6.85 -11.45
CA TRP A 192 -0.60 -5.42 -11.19
C TRP A 192 -1.93 -4.82 -10.77
N THR A 193 -1.94 -3.97 -9.75
CA THR A 193 -3.15 -3.21 -9.38
C THR A 193 -3.62 -2.30 -10.52
N PRO A 194 -4.91 -1.94 -10.54
CA PRO A 194 -5.40 -0.82 -11.34
C PRO A 194 -4.56 0.44 -11.11
N CYS A 195 -4.52 1.31 -12.13
CA CYS A 195 -3.78 2.57 -12.04
C CYS A 195 -4.46 3.49 -11.01
N SER A 196 -3.68 4.09 -10.12
CA SER A 196 -4.21 4.99 -9.08
C SER A 196 -4.98 6.20 -9.62
N ARG A 197 -4.73 6.59 -10.87
CA ARG A 197 -5.45 7.67 -11.54
C ARG A 197 -6.05 7.18 -12.86
N THR A 198 -7.28 7.60 -13.14
CA THR A 198 -7.94 7.33 -14.42
C THR A 198 -7.45 8.25 -15.54
N CYS A 199 -6.88 9.41 -15.23
CA CYS A 199 -6.23 10.30 -16.18
C CYS A 199 -4.89 10.81 -15.62
N GLY A 200 -3.98 11.19 -16.51
CA GLY A 200 -2.63 11.60 -16.14
C GLY A 200 -1.75 10.42 -15.73
N ILE A 201 -0.54 10.74 -15.28
CA ILE A 201 0.41 9.74 -14.78
C ILE A 201 -0.01 9.33 -13.35
N GLY A 202 -0.20 8.04 -13.16
CA GLY A 202 -0.48 7.39 -11.88
C GLY A 202 0.52 6.28 -11.55
N ILE A 203 0.24 5.54 -10.49
CA ILE A 203 1.09 4.44 -10.00
C ILE A 203 0.26 3.16 -9.94
N SER A 204 0.87 2.06 -10.38
CA SER A 204 0.35 0.70 -10.12
C SER A 204 1.39 -0.09 -9.33
N ILE A 205 0.90 -0.98 -8.47
CA ILE A 205 1.70 -1.71 -7.49
C ILE A 205 1.53 -3.20 -7.75
N ARG A 206 2.57 -3.97 -7.46
CA ARG A 206 2.54 -5.44 -7.45
C ARG A 206 3.38 -5.93 -6.29
N VAL A 207 3.02 -7.07 -5.70
CA VAL A 207 3.90 -7.82 -4.78
C VAL A 207 4.52 -8.99 -5.53
N THR A 208 5.85 -9.08 -5.50
CA THR A 208 6.61 -10.18 -6.11
C THR A 208 7.81 -10.55 -5.24
N ASN A 209 8.21 -11.81 -5.28
CA ASN A 209 9.48 -12.28 -4.73
C ASN A 209 10.56 -12.50 -5.80
N GLU A 210 10.36 -11.98 -7.01
CA GLU A 210 11.32 -12.07 -8.12
C GLU A 210 12.55 -11.17 -7.89
N ASN A 211 13.38 -11.53 -6.91
CA ASN A 211 14.67 -10.93 -6.65
C ASN A 211 15.70 -12.00 -6.28
N SER A 212 16.98 -11.63 -6.25
CA SER A 212 18.08 -12.56 -5.96
C SER A 212 17.99 -13.23 -4.58
N LYS A 213 17.23 -12.64 -3.65
CA LYS A 213 17.07 -13.11 -2.26
C LYS A 213 15.72 -13.80 -2.00
N CYS A 214 14.83 -13.93 -2.99
CA CYS A 214 13.48 -14.48 -2.83
C CYS A 214 12.57 -13.77 -1.81
N GLU A 215 12.85 -12.52 -1.48
CA GLU A 215 12.06 -11.79 -0.49
C GLU A 215 10.80 -11.19 -1.12
N MET A 216 9.66 -11.30 -0.46
CA MET A 216 8.43 -10.63 -0.90
C MET A 216 8.60 -9.11 -0.82
N ARG A 217 8.54 -8.42 -1.97
CA ARG A 217 8.71 -6.96 -2.05
C ARG A 217 7.59 -6.33 -2.87
N LYS A 218 7.29 -5.06 -2.56
CA LYS A 218 6.37 -4.22 -3.33
C LYS A 218 7.12 -3.57 -4.48
N GLU A 219 6.75 -3.91 -5.71
CA GLU A 219 7.17 -3.22 -6.92
C GLU A 219 6.17 -2.13 -7.29
N LYS A 220 6.67 -0.98 -7.74
CA LYS A 220 5.88 0.14 -8.24
C LYS A 220 6.26 0.42 -9.69
N ARG A 221 5.27 0.76 -10.52
CA ARG A 221 5.48 1.23 -11.89
C ARG A 221 4.55 2.41 -12.19
N LEU A 222 4.99 3.29 -13.08
CA LEU A 222 4.15 4.36 -13.62
C LEU A 222 3.11 3.77 -14.57
N CYS A 223 1.90 4.34 -14.56
CA CYS A 223 0.83 4.02 -15.50
C CYS A 223 0.25 5.33 -16.04
N TYR A 224 -0.04 5.37 -17.34
CA TYR A 224 -0.64 6.55 -17.97
C TYR A 224 -1.71 6.09 -18.97
N ILE A 225 -2.96 6.05 -18.50
CA ILE A 225 -4.08 5.44 -19.25
C ILE A 225 -4.63 6.39 -20.31
N GLN A 226 -4.83 7.65 -19.94
CA GLN A 226 -5.33 8.71 -20.81
C GLN A 226 -4.88 10.09 -20.30
N PRO A 227 -4.71 11.09 -21.18
CA PRO A 227 -4.50 12.47 -20.77
C PRO A 227 -5.73 13.03 -20.02
N CYS A 228 -5.55 14.01 -19.15
CA CYS A 228 -6.67 14.66 -18.45
C CYS A 228 -7.39 15.75 -19.28
N GLN A 229 -7.12 15.83 -20.58
CA GLN A 229 -7.69 16.88 -21.44
C GLN A 229 -9.18 16.62 -21.70
N THR A 230 -10.01 17.66 -21.66
CA THR A 230 -11.47 17.58 -21.86
C THR A 230 -11.87 17.31 -23.31
N ASN A 231 -10.97 17.48 -24.29
CA ASN A 231 -11.26 17.33 -25.72
C ASN A 231 -11.00 15.92 -26.29
N ILE A 232 -10.83 14.88 -25.46
CA ILE A 232 -10.56 13.49 -25.91
C ILE A 232 -11.57 13.03 -26.96
N LEU A 233 -12.84 13.38 -26.82
CA LEU A 233 -13.90 13.02 -27.76
C LEU A 233 -13.74 13.65 -29.15
N LYS A 234 -13.06 14.79 -29.28
CA LYS A 234 -12.79 15.45 -30.57
C LYS A 234 -11.62 14.80 -31.32
N THR A 235 -10.64 14.28 -30.58
CA THR A 235 -9.47 13.58 -31.15
C THR A 235 -9.81 12.16 -31.58
N ILE A 236 -10.77 11.51 -30.91
CA ILE A 236 -11.20 10.14 -31.21
C ILE A 236 -12.26 10.17 -32.32
N LYS A 237 -11.85 9.85 -33.55
CA LYS A 237 -12.77 9.67 -34.68
C LYS A 237 -13.24 8.21 -34.74
N ILE A 238 -14.37 7.91 -34.11
CA ILE A 238 -14.98 6.58 -34.17
C ILE A 238 -15.46 6.31 -35.60
N PRO A 239 -14.96 5.26 -36.29
CA PRO A 239 -15.42 4.93 -37.64
C PRO A 239 -16.90 4.61 -37.66
N LYS A 240 -17.62 5.05 -38.71
CA LYS A 240 -19.06 4.79 -38.89
C LYS A 240 -19.32 3.27 -38.79
N GLY A 241 -20.18 2.86 -37.86
CA GLY A 241 -20.55 1.46 -37.61
C GLY A 241 -19.78 0.73 -36.50
N LYS A 242 -18.73 1.33 -35.91
CA LYS A 242 -18.05 0.79 -34.71
C LYS A 242 -18.56 1.48 -33.44
N THR A 243 -18.78 0.71 -32.37
CA THR A 243 -19.25 1.25 -31.08
C THR A 243 -18.12 1.75 -30.18
N CYS A 244 -16.86 1.42 -30.50
CA CYS A 244 -15.70 1.87 -29.74
C CYS A 244 -14.44 2.00 -30.61
N GLN A 245 -13.60 2.94 -30.23
CA GLN A 245 -12.20 2.98 -30.64
C GLN A 245 -11.35 2.69 -29.39
N PRO A 246 -10.78 1.48 -29.25
CA PRO A 246 -10.14 1.06 -28.02
C PRO A 246 -8.84 1.82 -27.73
N THR A 247 -8.11 2.23 -28.76
CA THR A 247 -6.84 2.96 -28.60
C THR A 247 -6.75 4.17 -29.52
N PHE A 248 -6.07 5.21 -29.06
CA PHE A 248 -5.70 6.36 -29.87
C PHE A 248 -4.29 6.82 -29.51
N GLN A 249 -3.68 7.59 -30.40
CA GLN A 249 -2.40 8.25 -30.17
C GLN A 249 -2.59 9.74 -30.35
N LEU A 250 -1.83 10.52 -29.59
CA LEU A 250 -1.74 11.96 -29.83
C LEU A 250 -0.99 12.21 -31.15
N PRO A 251 -1.34 13.27 -31.89
CA PRO A 251 -0.67 13.60 -33.14
C PRO A 251 0.82 13.93 -32.92
N THR A 252 1.12 14.62 -31.82
CA THR A 252 2.45 15.05 -31.41
C THR A 252 3.02 14.15 -30.31
N ALA A 253 4.33 13.91 -30.34
CA ALA A 253 5.04 13.29 -29.23
C ALA A 253 5.24 14.33 -28.13
N GLU A 254 4.94 13.97 -26.88
CA GLU A 254 5.00 14.88 -25.74
C GLU A 254 6.05 14.42 -24.73
N LYS A 255 6.64 15.38 -24.01
CA LYS A 255 7.49 15.10 -22.85
C LYS A 255 6.62 14.74 -21.66
N LEU A 256 7.02 13.73 -20.90
CA LEU A 256 6.30 13.31 -19.71
C LEU A 256 6.80 14.10 -18.51
N ILE A 257 5.87 14.51 -17.64
CA ILE A 257 6.17 15.27 -16.43
C ILE A 257 5.73 14.44 -15.23
N PHE A 258 6.66 14.12 -14.33
CA PHE A 258 6.39 13.36 -13.11
C PHE A 258 7.15 13.98 -11.94
N SER A 259 6.41 14.33 -10.87
CA SER A 259 6.97 14.97 -9.66
C SER A 259 7.85 16.19 -9.91
N GLY A 260 7.48 17.05 -10.88
CA GLY A 260 8.25 18.25 -11.22
C GLY A 260 9.43 18.02 -12.18
N CYS A 261 9.73 16.77 -12.53
CA CYS A 261 10.80 16.41 -13.46
C CYS A 261 10.25 16.05 -14.84
N SER A 262 11.03 16.31 -15.89
CA SER A 262 10.61 16.13 -17.29
C SER A 262 11.47 15.09 -18.01
N THR A 263 10.92 14.42 -19.01
CA THR A 263 11.70 13.50 -19.84
C THR A 263 12.59 14.23 -20.83
N THR A 264 13.78 13.68 -21.08
CA THR A 264 14.71 14.19 -22.10
C THR A 264 14.11 14.12 -23.49
N GLN A 265 13.61 12.93 -23.83
CA GLN A 265 12.95 12.64 -25.10
C GLN A 265 11.43 12.73 -25.01
N SER A 266 10.80 13.07 -26.13
CA SER A 266 9.35 13.06 -26.28
C SER A 266 8.88 11.67 -26.67
N TYR A 267 7.77 11.22 -26.08
CA TYR A 267 7.20 9.91 -26.35
C TYR A 267 5.86 10.03 -27.06
N LYS A 268 5.66 9.20 -28.10
CA LYS A 268 4.35 9.03 -28.74
C LYS A 268 3.62 7.87 -28.09
N LEU A 269 2.91 8.17 -27.01
CA LEU A 269 2.16 7.18 -26.24
C LEU A 269 0.86 6.78 -26.93
N THR A 270 0.48 5.52 -26.71
CA THR A 270 -0.84 4.99 -27.05
C THR A 270 -1.70 5.03 -25.79
N PHE A 271 -2.88 5.64 -25.89
CA PHE A 271 -3.84 5.77 -24.80
C PHE A 271 -5.07 4.91 -25.04
N CYS A 272 -5.79 4.57 -23.97
CA CYS A 272 -7.10 3.93 -24.09
C CYS A 272 -8.15 4.98 -24.47
N GLY A 273 -8.95 4.67 -25.49
CA GLY A 273 -10.04 5.53 -25.96
C GLY A 273 -11.31 5.41 -25.13
N VAL A 274 -12.44 5.77 -25.73
CA VAL A 274 -13.75 5.80 -25.07
C VAL A 274 -14.69 4.78 -25.73
N CYS A 275 -15.50 4.11 -24.91
CA CYS A 275 -16.56 3.20 -25.37
C CYS A 275 -17.90 3.94 -25.22
N LEU A 276 -18.71 4.02 -26.29
CA LEU A 276 -20.00 4.74 -26.25
C LEU A 276 -21.06 4.00 -25.41
N ASP A 277 -20.91 2.68 -25.22
CA ASP A 277 -21.89 1.79 -24.59
C ASP A 277 -21.84 1.78 -23.04
N LYS A 278 -21.42 2.89 -22.39
CA LYS A 278 -21.20 2.98 -20.93
C LYS A 278 -20.24 1.92 -20.34
N ARG A 279 -19.40 1.31 -21.19
CA ARG A 279 -18.37 0.35 -20.81
C ARG A 279 -17.06 1.06 -20.48
N CYS A 280 -16.27 0.50 -19.56
CA CYS A 280 -14.94 1.03 -19.27
C CYS A 280 -13.91 0.49 -20.26
N CYS A 281 -13.11 1.40 -20.83
CA CYS A 281 -11.98 1.05 -21.67
C CYS A 281 -10.75 0.86 -20.79
N ILE A 282 -10.28 -0.39 -20.65
CA ILE A 282 -9.13 -0.72 -19.80
C ILE A 282 -7.98 -1.33 -20.63
N PRO A 283 -6.72 -1.12 -20.23
CA PRO A 283 -5.59 -1.71 -20.93
C PRO A 283 -5.62 -3.24 -20.81
N SER A 284 -5.56 -3.95 -21.94
CA SER A 284 -5.56 -5.41 -22.01
C SER A 284 -4.16 -5.97 -22.22
N LYS A 285 -3.35 -5.33 -23.06
CA LYS A 285 -1.94 -5.68 -23.26
C LYS A 285 -1.08 -4.45 -23.01
N SER A 286 0.02 -4.68 -22.31
CA SER A 286 1.01 -3.65 -22.03
C SER A 286 2.42 -4.23 -22.05
N LYS A 287 3.38 -3.38 -22.38
CA LYS A 287 4.82 -3.66 -22.24
C LYS A 287 5.37 -2.80 -21.11
N MET A 288 6.45 -3.26 -20.49
CA MET A 288 7.16 -2.46 -19.50
C MET A 288 8.32 -1.75 -20.20
N ILE A 289 8.36 -0.42 -20.11
CA ILE A 289 9.48 0.38 -20.63
C ILE A 289 10.17 1.10 -19.49
N THR A 290 11.41 1.51 -19.70
CA THR A 290 12.15 2.35 -18.76
C THR A 290 12.17 3.78 -19.31
N VAL A 291 11.79 4.74 -18.46
CA VAL A 291 11.73 6.17 -18.79
C VAL A 291 12.73 6.90 -17.92
N HIS A 292 13.49 7.80 -18.53
CA HIS A 292 14.48 8.63 -17.84
C HIS A 292 13.93 10.05 -17.65
N PHE A 293 13.95 10.53 -16.41
CA PHE A 293 13.50 11.87 -16.02
C PHE A 293 14.70 12.70 -15.58
N GLU A 294 14.71 13.96 -15.99
CA GLU A 294 15.67 14.97 -15.56
C GLU A 294 14.93 16.07 -14.79
N CYS A 295 15.45 16.37 -13.60
CA CYS A 295 14.93 17.40 -12.73
C CYS A 295 15.85 18.62 -12.80
N PRO A 296 15.31 19.85 -12.86
CA PRO A 296 16.12 21.05 -12.73
C PRO A 296 16.79 21.05 -11.35
N ASN A 297 18.12 20.87 -11.32
CA ASN A 297 19.01 20.91 -10.13
C ASN A 297 19.04 19.67 -9.21
N GLU A 298 18.27 18.61 -9.48
CA GLU A 298 18.15 17.42 -8.60
C GLU A 298 18.72 16.13 -9.21
N GLY A 299 19.35 16.23 -10.39
CA GLY A 299 19.92 15.10 -11.12
C GLY A 299 18.89 14.38 -12.00
N SER A 300 19.18 13.12 -12.31
CA SER A 300 18.31 12.28 -13.15
C SER A 300 18.01 10.94 -12.51
N PHE A 301 16.83 10.40 -12.82
CA PHE A 301 16.41 9.10 -12.32
C PHE A 301 15.64 8.31 -13.38
N THR A 302 15.57 6.99 -13.20
CA THR A 302 14.84 6.10 -14.11
C THR A 302 13.63 5.47 -13.44
N TRP A 303 12.51 5.37 -14.17
CA TRP A 303 11.30 4.69 -13.73
C TRP A 303 10.85 3.64 -14.73
N LYS A 304 10.31 2.54 -14.21
CA LYS A 304 9.56 1.56 -15.01
C LYS A 304 8.15 2.10 -15.25
N MET A 305 7.71 2.09 -16.50
CA MET A 305 6.40 2.57 -16.93
C MET A 305 5.68 1.52 -17.76
N MET A 306 4.37 1.43 -17.56
CA MET A 306 3.46 0.62 -18.36
C MET A 306 3.17 1.32 -19.69
N TRP A 307 3.63 0.73 -20.79
CA TRP A 307 3.32 1.13 -22.16
C TRP A 307 2.11 0.36 -22.68
N VAL A 308 0.99 1.04 -22.90
CA VAL A 308 -0.24 0.41 -23.38
C VAL A 308 -0.10 0.06 -24.86
N THR A 309 -0.44 -1.17 -25.23
CA THR A 309 -0.44 -1.61 -26.64
C THR A 309 -1.84 -1.89 -27.17
N SER A 310 -2.75 -2.36 -26.32
CA SER A 310 -4.17 -2.54 -26.69
C SER A 310 -5.09 -2.37 -25.49
N CYS A 311 -6.29 -1.87 -25.71
CA CYS A 311 -7.34 -1.74 -24.70
C CYS A 311 -8.60 -2.51 -25.10
N VAL A 312 -9.44 -2.85 -24.12
CA VAL A 312 -10.70 -3.59 -24.32
C VAL A 312 -11.80 -2.92 -23.52
N CYS A 313 -13.00 -2.84 -24.11
CA CYS A 313 -14.20 -2.33 -23.45
C CYS A 313 -14.83 -3.44 -22.59
N GLN A 314 -14.76 -3.30 -21.27
CA GLN A 314 -15.39 -4.22 -20.31
C GLN A 314 -16.60 -3.57 -19.63
N ARG A 315 -17.59 -4.40 -19.26
CA ARG A 315 -18.76 -3.96 -18.48
C ARG A 315 -18.43 -3.81 -16.99
N ILE A 316 -17.42 -4.53 -16.52
CA ILE A 316 -16.94 -4.45 -15.14
C ILE A 316 -15.84 -3.41 -15.10
N CYS A 317 -16.10 -2.32 -14.38
CA CYS A 317 -15.15 -1.26 -14.13
C CYS A 317 -14.56 -1.46 -12.75
N SER A 318 -13.24 -1.60 -12.65
CA SER A 318 -12.55 -1.57 -11.35
C SER A 318 -12.45 -0.11 -10.90
N ASP A 319 -12.93 0.19 -9.69
CA ASP A 319 -12.69 1.50 -9.09
C ASP A 319 -11.21 1.55 -8.65
N PRO A 320 -10.42 2.57 -9.07
CA PRO A 320 -9.02 2.72 -8.61
C PRO A 320 -8.87 2.81 -7.09
N ARG A 321 -9.95 3.06 -6.33
CA ARG A 321 -9.98 3.03 -4.86
C ARG A 321 -10.34 1.66 -4.26
N ASP A 322 -10.88 0.73 -5.06
CA ASP A 322 -11.30 -0.59 -4.60
C ASP A 322 -10.24 -1.65 -4.93
N ILE A 323 -9.41 -1.95 -3.92
CA ILE A 323 -8.31 -2.94 -3.95
C ILE A 323 -8.83 -4.38 -4.16
N PHE A 324 -10.13 -4.63 -3.97
CA PHE A 324 -10.76 -5.96 -4.08
C PHE A 324 -11.57 -6.13 -5.36
N SER A 325 -11.54 -5.18 -6.29
CA SER A 325 -12.28 -5.22 -7.57
C SER A 325 -12.08 -6.50 -8.40
N GLU A 326 -10.93 -7.17 -8.26
CA GLU A 326 -10.56 -8.39 -8.99
C GLU A 326 -11.10 -9.69 -8.34
N LEU A 327 -11.65 -9.60 -7.12
CA LEU A 327 -12.19 -10.74 -6.37
C LEU A 327 -13.69 -10.89 -6.62
N LYS A 328 -14.11 -11.13 -7.87
CA LYS A 328 -15.51 -11.43 -8.21
C LYS A 328 -15.74 -12.90 -8.49
N ILE A 329 -16.62 -13.47 -7.66
CA ILE A 329 -17.16 -14.84 -7.68
C ILE A 329 -17.53 -15.28 -9.11
N LEU A 330 -17.02 -16.45 -9.52
CA LEU A 330 -17.53 -17.26 -10.62
C LEU A 330 -18.24 -18.48 -10.05
#